data_AF-A0A7W0SU08-F1
#
_entry.id   AF-A0A7W0SU08-F1
#
_cell.length_a   1.000
_cell.length_b   1.000
_cell.length_c   1.000
_cell.angle_alpha   90.00
_cell.angle_beta   90.00
_cell.angle_gamma   90.00
#
_symmetry.space_group_name_H-M   'P 1'
#
loop_
_entity.id
_entity.type
_entity.pdbx_description
1 polymer ?
#
loop_
_entity_poly.entity_id
_entity_poly.type
_entity_poly.pdbx_seq_one_letter_code
_entity_poly.pdbx_strand_id
1 'polypeptide(L)'
;MLAHRQGSILNASDLARSPESNTRAIGNYVDLLCDLFLVRRLPPYHANVGKRLVKSPKVYIRDSGMLHALLGIANLIDLTGQPIIGMSWERFVIENLISVLPWRSHAFFYRTQVGAEIDLVIEHGDGSLWAIEIKRSLAAGADRGFHSGPPAWPGRARARSARSGRPGPVPATPPRPSGRSTR
;
A
#
# COMPACT_ATOMS: atom_id res chain seq x y z
N MET A 1 -11.84 8.18 -11.85
CA MET A 1 -12.55 7.99 -10.56
C MET A 1 -11.80 7.07 -9.60
N LEU A 2 -11.50 5.81 -9.97
CA LEU A 2 -10.80 4.87 -9.06
C LEU A 2 -9.36 5.30 -8.72
N ALA A 3 -8.57 5.75 -9.71
CA ALA A 3 -7.20 6.22 -9.50
C ALA A 3 -7.10 7.42 -8.54
N HIS A 4 -8.10 8.31 -8.54
CA HIS A 4 -8.17 9.46 -7.64
C HIS A 4 -8.51 9.06 -6.20
N ARG A 5 -8.96 7.83 -6.00
CA ARG A 5 -9.36 7.24 -4.72
C ARG A 5 -8.39 6.15 -4.26
N GLN A 6 -7.16 6.17 -4.77
CA GLN A 6 -6.09 5.25 -4.41
C GLN A 6 -5.97 5.14 -2.89
N GLY A 7 -5.97 3.92 -2.33
CA GLY A 7 -5.76 3.69 -0.89
C GLY A 7 -6.89 4.17 0.03
N SER A 8 -8.02 4.61 -0.54
CA SER A 8 -9.22 4.91 0.25
C SER A 8 -10.08 3.66 0.44
N ILE A 9 -10.98 3.72 1.44
CA ILE A 9 -11.98 2.69 1.67
C ILE A 9 -12.95 2.66 0.48
N LEU A 10 -13.19 1.48 -0.07
CA LEU A 10 -14.11 1.32 -1.19
C LEU A 10 -15.53 1.69 -0.79
N ASN A 11 -16.07 2.70 -1.46
CA ASN A 11 -17.47 3.04 -1.45
C ASN A 11 -17.98 2.99 -2.89
N ALA A 12 -18.75 1.94 -3.22
CA ALA A 12 -19.25 1.74 -4.58
C ALA A 12 -20.30 2.79 -4.97
N SER A 13 -21.07 3.31 -4.01
CA SER A 13 -22.03 4.39 -4.24
C SER A 13 -21.35 5.68 -4.66
N ASP A 14 -20.17 5.96 -4.11
CA ASP A 14 -19.38 7.13 -4.48
C ASP A 14 -18.79 7.07 -5.89
N LEU A 15 -18.59 5.85 -6.42
CA LEU A 15 -18.13 5.60 -7.78
C LEU A 15 -19.30 5.63 -8.79
N ALA A 16 -20.53 5.37 -8.33
CA ALA A 16 -21.77 5.36 -9.11
C ALA A 16 -22.35 6.77 -9.32
N ARG A 17 -21.53 7.72 -9.79
CA ARG A 17 -21.98 9.11 -9.99
C ARG A 17 -22.65 9.36 -11.34
N SER A 18 -22.53 8.44 -12.30
CA SER A 18 -23.24 8.56 -13.58
C SER A 18 -24.59 7.83 -13.53
N PRO A 19 -25.66 8.43 -14.11
CA PRO A 19 -27.01 7.84 -14.11
C PRO A 19 -27.09 6.42 -14.70
N GLU A 20 -26.15 6.10 -15.59
CA GLU A 20 -26.08 4.83 -16.31
C GLU A 20 -25.34 3.73 -15.52
N SER A 21 -24.71 4.06 -14.39
CA SER A 21 -23.90 3.13 -13.60
C SER A 21 -24.65 2.63 -12.38
N ASN A 22 -24.96 1.32 -12.34
CA ASN A 22 -25.47 0.67 -11.14
C ASN A 22 -24.30 0.30 -10.19
N THR A 23 -24.45 0.54 -8.89
CA THR A 23 -23.50 0.16 -7.84
C THR A 23 -23.07 -1.31 -7.95
N ARG A 24 -23.98 -2.21 -8.35
CA ARG A 24 -23.67 -3.63 -8.59
C ARG A 24 -22.68 -3.82 -9.73
N ALA A 25 -22.86 -3.11 -10.85
CA ALA A 25 -21.96 -3.19 -11.99
C ALA A 25 -20.55 -2.69 -11.62
N ILE A 26 -20.45 -1.64 -10.80
CA ILE A 26 -19.15 -1.15 -10.31
C ILE A 26 -18.46 -2.19 -9.43
N GLY A 27 -19.20 -2.86 -8.54
CA GLY A 27 -18.67 -3.98 -7.76
C GLY A 27 -18.04 -5.04 -8.66
N ASN A 28 -18.81 -5.50 -9.67
CA ASN A 28 -18.36 -6.50 -10.64
C ASN A 28 -17.12 -6.04 -11.44
N TYR A 29 -17.06 -4.76 -11.85
CA TYR A 29 -15.88 -4.24 -12.54
C TYR A 29 -14.65 -4.22 -11.63
N VAL A 30 -14.80 -3.84 -10.36
CA VAL A 30 -13.69 -3.89 -9.41
C VAL A 30 -13.26 -5.33 -9.15
N ASP A 31 -14.20 -6.27 -9.06
CA ASP A 31 -13.90 -7.71 -8.94
C ASP A 31 -13.09 -8.20 -10.15
N LEU A 32 -13.55 -7.92 -11.37
CA LEU A 32 -12.83 -8.24 -12.60
C LEU A 32 -11.41 -7.65 -12.62
N LEU A 33 -11.25 -6.39 -12.21
CA LEU A 33 -9.93 -5.76 -12.12
C LEU A 33 -9.03 -6.40 -11.05
N CYS A 34 -9.61 -6.97 -9.99
CA CYS A 34 -8.85 -7.75 -9.01
C CYS A 34 -8.40 -9.09 -9.60
N ASP A 35 -9.28 -9.77 -10.34
CA ASP A 35 -8.99 -11.05 -11.01
C ASP A 35 -7.92 -10.89 -12.10
N LEU A 36 -7.89 -9.73 -12.76
CA LEU A 36 -6.84 -9.36 -13.73
C LEU A 36 -5.55 -8.88 -13.07
N PHE A 37 -5.45 -8.91 -11.73
CA PHE A 37 -4.31 -8.40 -10.96
C PHE A 37 -3.99 -6.92 -11.22
N LEU A 38 -4.94 -6.14 -11.74
CA LEU A 38 -4.81 -4.70 -11.98
C LEU A 38 -5.18 -3.87 -10.75
N VAL A 39 -5.97 -4.45 -9.84
CA VAL A 39 -6.40 -3.83 -8.59
C VAL A 39 -6.18 -4.79 -7.42
N ARG A 40 -5.91 -4.25 -6.24
CA ARG A 40 -5.83 -4.97 -4.97
C ARG A 40 -6.90 -4.46 -4.02
N ARG A 41 -7.57 -5.40 -3.36
CA ARG A 41 -8.33 -5.14 -2.12
C ARG A 41 -7.46 -5.53 -0.93
N LEU A 42 -7.24 -4.60 -0.02
CA LEU A 42 -6.64 -4.86 1.27
C LEU A 42 -7.76 -4.92 2.31
N PRO A 43 -8.11 -6.10 2.85
CA PRO A 43 -9.19 -6.23 3.81
C PRO A 43 -8.85 -5.60 5.15
N PRO A 44 -9.84 -5.13 5.92
CA PRO A 44 -9.61 -4.71 7.29
C PRO A 44 -9.30 -5.93 8.18
N TYR A 45 -8.40 -5.74 9.14
CA TYR A 45 -8.10 -6.75 10.15
C TYR A 45 -9.23 -6.78 11.19
N HIS A 46 -9.87 -7.94 11.33
CA HIS A 46 -10.93 -8.18 12.31
C HIS A 46 -10.41 -9.08 13.43
N ALA A 47 -9.83 -8.51 14.48
CA ALA A 47 -9.74 -9.24 15.74
C ALA A 47 -11.16 -9.38 16.32
N ASN A 48 -11.45 -10.51 16.99
CA ASN A 48 -12.71 -10.78 17.72
C ASN A 48 -12.88 -9.80 18.91
N VAL A 49 -13.02 -8.51 18.62
CA VAL A 49 -13.09 -7.44 19.60
C VAL A 49 -14.50 -6.88 19.55
N GLY A 50 -15.15 -6.73 20.70
CA GLY A 50 -16.47 -6.09 20.83
C GLY A 50 -16.54 -4.61 20.38
N LYS A 51 -15.53 -4.10 19.64
CA LYS A 51 -15.49 -2.76 19.06
C LYS A 51 -15.89 -2.83 17.59
N ARG A 52 -16.69 -1.85 17.15
CA ARG A 52 -17.18 -1.74 15.77
C ARG A 52 -16.02 -1.34 14.85
N LEU A 53 -15.56 -2.26 14.01
CA LEU A 53 -14.48 -2.04 13.03
C LEU A 53 -15.03 -1.64 11.66
N VAL A 54 -14.20 -1.01 10.83
CA VAL A 54 -14.48 -0.78 9.41
C VAL A 54 -14.58 -2.13 8.70
N LYS A 55 -15.63 -2.34 7.89
CA LYS A 55 -15.87 -3.60 7.17
C LYS A 55 -15.42 -3.57 5.71
N SER A 56 -15.34 -2.39 5.11
CA SER A 56 -15.01 -2.23 3.70
C SER A 56 -13.49 -2.25 3.48
N PRO A 57 -12.99 -2.91 2.40
CA PRO A 57 -11.57 -2.97 2.10
C PRO A 57 -11.04 -1.62 1.60
N LYS A 58 -9.73 -1.39 1.76
CA LYS A 58 -9.01 -0.38 0.97
C LYS A 58 -8.76 -0.92 -0.43
N VAL A 59 -8.83 -0.04 -1.43
CA VAL A 59 -8.59 -0.41 -2.83
C VAL A 59 -7.40 0.33 -3.41
N TYR A 60 -6.55 -0.42 -4.10
CA TYR A 60 -5.30 0.07 -4.66
C TYR A 60 -5.17 -0.38 -6.11
N ILE A 61 -4.81 0.54 -7.00
CA ILE A 61 -4.32 0.20 -8.33
C ILE A 61 -2.96 -0.51 -8.20
N ARG A 62 -2.87 -1.64 -8.92
CA ARG A 62 -1.79 -2.57 -9.32
C ARG A 62 -0.38 -2.12 -9.60
N ASP A 63 -0.27 -1.02 -10.31
CA ASP A 63 1.01 -0.55 -10.81
C ASP A 63 1.13 0.94 -10.58
N SER A 64 2.30 1.39 -10.14
CA SER A 64 2.53 2.82 -9.88
C SER A 64 2.54 3.60 -11.19
N GLY A 65 3.11 3.03 -12.25
CA GLY A 65 3.09 3.65 -13.59
C GLY A 65 1.66 3.78 -14.14
N MET A 66 0.84 2.73 -14.01
CA MET A 66 -0.57 2.76 -14.39
C MET A 66 -1.36 3.77 -13.57
N LEU A 67 -1.13 3.85 -12.25
CA LEU A 67 -1.74 4.87 -11.40
C LEU A 67 -1.37 6.28 -11.89
N HIS A 68 -0.09 6.54 -12.14
CA HIS A 68 0.41 7.85 -12.58
C HIS A 68 -0.13 8.21 -13.97
N ALA A 69 -0.13 7.26 -14.90
CA ALA A 69 -0.71 7.44 -16.23
C ALA A 69 -2.20 7.77 -16.18
N LEU A 70 -2.98 7.06 -15.36
CA LEU A 70 -4.43 7.33 -15.17
C LEU A 70 -4.71 8.68 -14.49
N LEU A 71 -3.71 9.27 -13.85
CA LEU A 71 -3.77 10.60 -13.23
C LEU A 71 -3.13 11.70 -14.09
N GLY A 72 -2.62 11.37 -15.28
CA GLY A 72 -1.93 12.32 -16.15
C GLY A 72 -0.59 12.83 -15.59
N ILE A 73 0.05 12.06 -14.71
CA ILE A 73 1.34 12.42 -14.10
C ILE A 73 2.46 11.89 -14.99
N ALA A 74 3.15 12.78 -15.69
CA ALA A 74 4.14 12.39 -16.70
C ALA A 74 5.57 12.35 -16.18
N ASN A 75 5.89 13.11 -15.12
CA ASN A 75 7.25 13.24 -14.62
C ASN A 75 7.31 13.38 -13.09
N LEU A 76 8.53 13.32 -12.55
CA LEU A 76 8.77 13.35 -11.11
C LEU A 76 8.39 14.69 -10.48
N ILE A 77 8.56 15.80 -11.20
CA ILE A 77 8.24 17.14 -10.69
C ILE A 77 6.73 17.22 -10.42
N ASP A 78 5.93 16.81 -11.40
CA ASP A 78 4.47 16.76 -11.29
C ASP A 78 4.03 15.84 -10.14
N LEU A 79 4.68 14.69 -9.98
CA LEU A 79 4.37 13.76 -8.90
C LEU A 79 4.67 14.36 -7.52
N THR A 80 5.81 15.06 -7.36
CA THR A 80 6.22 15.61 -6.05
C THR A 80 5.31 16.72 -5.54
N GLY A 81 4.61 17.42 -6.44
CA GLY A 81 3.63 18.46 -6.08
C GLY A 81 2.24 17.94 -5.72
N GLN A 82 1.95 16.66 -5.99
CA GLN A 82 0.60 16.10 -5.78
C GLN A 82 0.48 15.33 -4.46
N PRO A 83 -0.64 15.46 -3.72
CA PRO A 83 -0.89 14.67 -2.50
C PRO A 83 -0.84 13.14 -2.73
N ILE A 84 -1.15 12.69 -3.96
CA ILE A 84 -1.20 11.28 -4.32
C ILE A 84 0.13 10.55 -4.15
N ILE A 85 1.26 11.27 -4.15
CA ILE A 85 2.59 10.66 -4.00
C ILE A 85 2.72 9.86 -2.69
N GLY A 86 2.08 10.31 -1.61
CA GLY A 86 2.07 9.59 -0.33
C GLY A 86 1.36 8.24 -0.46
N MET A 87 0.16 8.25 -1.04
CA MET A 87 -0.66 7.05 -1.26
C MET A 87 -0.03 6.11 -2.29
N SER A 88 0.61 6.65 -3.32
CA SER A 88 1.38 5.88 -4.29
C SER A 88 2.58 5.19 -3.63
N TRP A 89 3.26 5.87 -2.70
CA TRP A 89 4.39 5.33 -1.96
C TRP A 89 3.96 4.22 -0.99
N GLU A 90 2.95 4.50 -0.15
CA GLU A 90 2.35 3.52 0.76
C GLU A 90 2.02 2.24 0.01
N ARG A 91 1.29 2.40 -1.09
CA ARG A 91 0.85 1.29 -1.92
C ARG A 91 2.00 0.53 -2.58
N PHE A 92 3.03 1.23 -3.07
CA PHE A 92 4.22 0.60 -3.64
C PHE A 92 4.90 -0.32 -2.62
N VAL A 93 5.05 0.16 -1.38
CA VAL A 93 5.61 -0.63 -0.28
C VAL A 93 4.73 -1.84 0.04
N ILE A 94 3.42 -1.64 0.21
CA ILE A 94 2.47 -2.73 0.50
C ILE A 94 2.58 -3.83 -0.56
N GLU A 95 2.61 -3.46 -1.85
CA GLU A 95 2.68 -4.43 -2.94
C GLU A 95 3.98 -5.25 -2.90
N ASN A 96 5.12 -4.59 -2.66
CA ASN A 96 6.42 -5.26 -2.55
C ASN A 96 6.53 -6.15 -1.31
N LEU A 97 5.92 -5.75 -0.18
CA LEU A 97 5.91 -6.58 1.02
C LEU A 97 5.02 -7.81 0.81
N ILE A 98 3.83 -7.65 0.22
CA ILE A 98 2.90 -8.76 -0.04
C ILE A 98 3.50 -9.79 -1.00
N SER A 99 4.27 -9.34 -2.01
CA SER A 99 4.83 -10.26 -3.02
C SER A 99 5.88 -11.23 -2.48
N VAL A 100 6.46 -10.95 -1.30
CA VAL A 100 7.49 -11.77 -0.65
C VAL A 100 7.02 -12.42 0.65
N LEU A 101 5.72 -12.39 0.95
CA LEU A 101 5.21 -12.97 2.18
C LEU A 101 5.38 -14.50 2.18
N PRO A 102 5.70 -15.08 3.36
CA PRO A 102 5.71 -16.54 3.52
C PRO A 102 4.36 -17.19 3.22
N TRP A 103 4.40 -18.50 2.99
CA TRP A 103 3.18 -19.30 2.83
C TRP A 103 2.26 -19.15 4.05
N ARG A 104 0.94 -19.07 3.82
CA ARG A 104 -0.11 -18.85 4.85
C ARG A 104 -0.05 -17.50 5.58
N SER A 105 0.71 -16.54 5.07
CA SER A 105 0.61 -15.16 5.55
C SER A 105 -0.56 -14.42 4.89
N HIS A 106 -1.26 -13.61 5.68
CA HIS A 106 -2.38 -12.79 5.23
C HIS A 106 -2.12 -11.31 5.53
N ALA A 107 -2.48 -10.44 4.59
CA ALA A 107 -2.26 -9.01 4.68
C ALA A 107 -3.58 -8.25 4.83
N PHE A 108 -3.59 -7.29 5.75
CA PHE A 108 -4.74 -6.48 6.14
C PHE A 108 -4.32 -5.03 6.35
N PHE A 109 -5.28 -4.13 6.53
CA PHE A 109 -5.06 -2.84 7.19
C PHE A 109 -5.83 -2.82 8.51
N TYR A 110 -5.50 -1.94 9.44
CA TYR A 110 -6.30 -1.78 10.66
C TYR A 110 -6.78 -0.35 10.79
N ARG A 111 -8.08 -0.18 11.07
CA ARG A 111 -8.66 1.14 11.33
C ARG A 111 -9.81 1.04 12.33
N THR A 112 -9.76 1.91 13.33
CA THR A 112 -10.84 2.07 14.32
C THR A 112 -11.78 3.21 13.92
N GLN A 113 -13.01 3.22 14.48
CA GLN A 113 -13.93 4.34 14.27
C GLN A 113 -13.43 5.67 14.84
N VAL A 114 -12.58 5.63 15.87
CA VAL A 114 -11.97 6.81 16.51
C VAL A 114 -10.72 7.31 15.75
N GLY A 115 -10.42 6.75 14.58
CA GLY A 115 -9.41 7.28 13.66
C GLY A 115 -7.99 6.73 13.84
N ALA A 116 -7.76 5.80 14.77
CA ALA A 116 -6.48 5.07 14.80
C ALA A 116 -6.39 4.16 13.56
N GLU A 117 -5.30 4.30 12.81
CA GLU A 117 -5.03 3.59 11.56
C GLU A 117 -3.62 2.98 11.59
N ILE A 118 -3.47 1.80 10.99
CA ILE A 118 -2.21 1.13 10.69
C ILE A 118 -2.30 0.70 9.22
N ASP A 119 -1.32 1.10 8.42
CA ASP A 119 -1.34 0.91 6.97
C ASP A 119 -1.35 -0.55 6.55
N LEU A 120 -0.50 -1.38 7.18
CA LEU A 120 -0.38 -2.79 6.88
C LEU A 120 -0.24 -3.63 8.15
N VAL A 121 -1.09 -4.64 8.26
CA VAL A 121 -1.02 -5.70 9.27
C VAL A 121 -0.81 -7.02 8.54
N ILE A 122 0.20 -7.78 8.94
CA ILE A 122 0.48 -9.11 8.42
C ILE A 122 0.22 -10.11 9.54
N GLU A 123 -0.63 -11.08 9.27
CA GLU A 123 -0.80 -12.27 10.09
C GLU A 123 -0.03 -13.41 9.45
N HIS A 124 0.95 -13.96 10.16
CA HIS A 124 1.73 -15.10 9.70
C HIS A 124 1.02 -16.42 10.00
N GLY A 125 1.42 -17.49 9.31
CA GLY A 125 0.84 -18.82 9.49
C GLY A 125 1.01 -19.41 10.90
N ASP A 126 1.94 -18.86 11.71
CA ASP A 126 2.15 -19.20 13.12
C ASP A 126 1.29 -18.36 14.09
N GLY A 127 0.42 -17.49 13.56
CA GLY A 127 -0.42 -16.58 14.33
C GLY A 127 0.29 -15.30 14.81
N SER A 128 1.57 -15.10 14.46
CA SER A 128 2.25 -13.85 14.79
C SER A 128 1.72 -12.70 13.94
N LEU A 129 1.52 -11.54 14.57
CA LEU A 129 1.03 -10.33 13.93
C LEU A 129 2.15 -9.30 13.82
N TRP A 130 2.31 -8.73 12.62
CA TRP A 130 3.23 -7.64 12.30
C TRP A 130 2.42 -6.42 11.88
N ALA A 131 2.64 -5.27 12.51
CA ALA A 131 2.03 -3.99 12.17
C ALA A 131 3.12 -3.07 11.60
N ILE A 132 2.84 -2.53 10.43
CA ILE A 132 3.77 -1.77 9.61
C ILE A 132 3.11 -0.44 9.28
N GLU A 133 3.79 0.63 9.67
CA GLU A 133 3.44 2.01 9.34
C GLU A 133 4.32 2.46 8.17
N ILE A 134 3.72 3.07 7.14
CA ILE A 134 4.41 3.40 5.90
C ILE A 134 4.37 4.92 5.70
N LYS A 135 5.50 5.57 6.00
CA LYS A 135 5.64 7.02 5.85
C LYS A 135 6.60 7.40 4.73
N ARG A 136 6.19 8.38 3.93
CA ARG A 136 7.05 9.07 2.97
C ARG A 136 7.75 10.26 3.65
N SER A 137 8.53 9.99 4.71
CA SER A 137 9.31 11.00 5.44
C SER A 137 10.65 10.43 5.89
N LEU A 138 11.65 11.31 6.03
CA LEU A 138 12.97 10.96 6.57
C LEU A 138 12.99 10.92 8.11
N ALA A 139 12.08 11.65 8.77
CA ALA A 139 11.90 11.60 10.22
C ALA A 139 10.92 10.48 10.59
N ALA A 140 11.35 9.59 11.49
CA ALA A 140 10.53 8.51 12.03
C ALA A 140 9.97 8.92 13.41
N GLY A 141 8.66 9.15 13.47
CA GLY A 141 7.90 9.19 14.71
C GLY A 141 6.74 8.21 14.58
N ALA A 142 6.60 7.27 15.52
CA ALA A 142 5.42 6.42 15.60
C ALA A 142 4.22 7.32 15.97
N ASP A 143 3.14 7.28 15.19
CA ASP A 143 1.94 8.05 15.49
C ASP A 143 1.10 7.37 16.57
N ARG A 144 0.16 8.12 17.17
CA ARG A 144 -0.77 7.63 18.20
C ARG A 144 -1.50 6.32 17.84
N GLY A 145 -1.70 6.04 16.55
CA GLY A 145 -2.30 4.81 16.04
C GLY A 145 -1.49 3.55 16.40
N PHE A 146 -0.17 3.67 16.47
CA PHE A 146 0.72 2.54 16.77
C PHE A 146 0.56 2.00 18.21
N HIS A 147 0.20 2.88 19.15
CA HIS A 147 -0.05 2.51 20.55
C HIS A 147 -1.46 1.93 20.77
N SER A 148 -2.37 2.08 19.80
CA SER A 148 -3.76 1.63 19.85
C SER A 148 -4.05 0.52 18.82
N GLY A 149 -3.00 -0.22 18.44
CA GLY A 149 -3.07 -1.35 17.52
C GLY A 149 -4.00 -2.47 17.98
N PRO A 150 -4.21 -3.49 17.13
CA PRO A 150 -5.19 -4.55 17.39
C PRO A 150 -4.89 -5.31 18.70
N PRO A 151 -5.88 -5.84 19.44
CA PRO A 151 -5.65 -6.38 20.79
C PRO A 151 -4.68 -7.57 20.91
N ALA A 152 -4.43 -8.30 19.82
CA ALA A 152 -3.42 -9.36 19.76
C ALA A 152 -2.01 -8.83 19.37
N TRP A 153 -1.86 -7.53 19.14
CA TRP A 153 -0.62 -6.86 18.85
C TRP A 153 0.24 -6.74 20.12
N PRO A 154 1.42 -7.38 20.18
CA PRO A 154 2.24 -7.39 21.39
C PRO A 154 2.94 -6.04 21.69
N GLY A 155 2.70 -4.99 20.91
CA GLY A 155 3.33 -3.67 21.07
C GLY A 155 4.84 -3.62 20.84
N ARG A 156 5.50 -4.77 20.63
CA ARG A 156 6.97 -4.94 20.57
C ARG A 156 7.49 -5.53 19.25
N ALA A 157 6.64 -5.77 18.25
CA ALA A 157 7.11 -6.22 16.95
C ALA A 157 7.65 -5.02 16.15
N ARG A 158 8.88 -5.19 15.63
CA ARG A 158 9.75 -4.14 15.09
C ARG A 158 9.03 -3.26 14.06
N ALA A 159 8.78 -2.01 14.40
CA ALA A 159 8.42 -0.99 13.42
C ALA A 159 9.56 -0.89 12.38
N ARG A 160 9.32 -1.37 11.17
CA ARG A 160 10.23 -1.16 10.04
C ARG A 160 9.58 -0.14 9.11
N SER A 161 10.06 1.11 9.17
CA SER A 161 9.70 2.12 8.19
C SER A 161 10.27 1.73 6.83
N ALA A 162 9.42 1.54 5.83
CA ALA A 162 9.88 1.44 4.44
C ALA A 162 10.21 2.85 3.92
N ARG A 163 11.49 3.08 3.58
CA ARG A 163 12.02 4.41 3.23
C ARG A 163 12.16 4.57 1.72
N SER A 164 11.72 5.71 1.19
CA SER A 164 12.11 6.14 -0.15
C SER A 164 13.49 6.80 -0.04
N GLY A 165 14.57 6.03 -0.22
CA GLY A 165 15.89 6.62 -0.40
C GLY A 165 15.94 7.43 -1.70
N ARG A 166 16.70 8.53 -1.74
CA ARG A 166 17.22 9.03 -3.03
C ARG A 166 17.93 7.85 -3.72
N PRO A 167 17.88 7.73 -5.07
CA PRO A 167 18.78 6.79 -5.74
C PRO A 167 20.20 7.11 -5.27
N GLY A 168 20.85 6.13 -4.63
CA GLY A 168 22.25 6.27 -4.25
C GLY A 168 23.08 6.57 -5.51
N PRO A 169 24.26 7.20 -5.38
CA PRO A 169 25.14 7.37 -6.51
C PRO A 169 25.35 6.02 -7.19
N VAL A 170 25.12 5.97 -8.51
CA VAL A 170 25.41 4.79 -9.33
C VAL A 170 26.86 4.40 -9.04
N PRO A 171 27.15 3.17 -8.60
CA PRO A 171 28.53 2.75 -8.38
C PRO A 171 29.32 2.98 -9.66
N ALA A 172 30.42 3.72 -9.55
CA ALA A 172 31.28 4.02 -10.68
C ALA A 172 31.65 2.71 -11.39
N THR A 173 31.36 2.64 -12.69
CA THR A 173 31.71 1.52 -13.55
C THR A 173 33.20 1.22 -13.37
N PRO A 174 33.61 0.00 -13.00
CA PRO A 174 35.03 -0.32 -12.89
C PRO A 174 35.71 -0.09 -14.23
N PRO A 175 36.95 0.44 -14.25
CA PRO A 175 37.66 0.69 -15.50
C PRO A 175 37.82 -0.63 -16.26
N ARG A 176 37.54 -0.59 -17.56
CA ARG A 176 37.74 -1.74 -18.46
C ARG A 176 39.20 -2.20 -18.37
N PRO A 177 39.47 -3.51 -18.28
CA PRO A 177 40.84 -4.00 -18.32
C PRO A 177 41.47 -3.60 -19.65
N SER A 178 42.61 -2.93 -19.58
CA SER A 178 43.44 -2.61 -20.74
C SER A 178 43.88 -3.91 -21.40
N GLY A 179 43.59 -4.04 -22.70
CA GLY A 179 43.96 -5.19 -23.49
C GLY A 179 45.46 -5.41 -23.43
N ARG A 180 45.87 -6.58 -22.92
CA ARG A 180 47.23 -7.08 -23.08
C ARG A 180 47.35 -7.52 -24.54
N SER A 181 48.01 -6.70 -25.34
CA SER A 181 48.49 -7.07 -26.67
C SER A 181 49.48 -8.22 -26.52
N THR A 182 49.05 -9.44 -26.84
CA THR A 182 49.96 -10.52 -27.19
C THR A 182 50.38 -10.32 -28.64
N ARG A 183 51.62 -9.89 -28.85
CA ARG A 183 52.51 -10.23 -29.97
C ARG A 183 53.91 -9.74 -29.64
#